data_AF-A0A840S4P8-F1
#
_entry.id   AF-A0A840S4P8-F1
#
_cell.length_a   1.000
_cell.length_b   1.000
_cell.length_c   1.000
_cell.angle_alpha   90.00
_cell.angle_beta   90.00
_cell.angle_gamma   90.00
#
_symmetry.space_group_name_H-M   'P 1'
#
loop_
_entity.id
_entity.type
_entity.pdbx_description
1 polymer ?
#
loop_
_entity_poly.entity_id
_entity_poly.type
_entity_poly.pdbx_seq_one_letter_code
_entity_poly.pdbx_strand_id
1 'polypeptide(L)'
;MRGFDLMIESDFSLSETARRISSVLGVELVEELTGRYEEYPAFVAERFGRSYALLGPPDPEHDIRDEPTDDFCLSVVPLTGFSEKASDAGELLVALRAGGLRVKIAQ
;
A
#
# COMPACT_ATOMS: atom_id res chain seq x y z
N MET A 1 -12.15 7.60 -12.17
CA MET A 1 -12.26 6.72 -10.99
C MET A 1 -11.38 7.32 -9.90
N ARG A 2 -11.83 7.31 -8.63
CA ARG A 2 -11.02 7.80 -7.51
C ARG A 2 -10.15 6.65 -6.99
N GLY A 3 -8.94 6.96 -6.50
CA GLY A 3 -8.13 6.01 -5.76
C GLY A 3 -8.75 5.67 -4.41
N PHE A 4 -8.17 4.70 -3.70
CA PHE A 4 -8.59 4.32 -2.35
C PHE A 4 -7.38 3.81 -1.57
N ASP A 5 -7.51 3.88 -0.24
CA ASP A 5 -6.47 3.47 0.68
C ASP A 5 -6.94 2.27 1.51
N LEU A 6 -6.02 1.35 1.75
CA LEU A 6 -6.21 0.18 2.59
C LEU A 6 -5.25 0.25 3.77
N MET A 7 -5.79 0.15 4.99
CA MET A 7 -4.99 0.05 6.21
C MET A 7 -4.62 -1.41 6.45
N ILE A 8 -3.35 -1.67 6.75
CA ILE A 8 -2.78 -2.99 6.95
C ILE A 8 -2.16 -3.07 8.34
N GLU A 9 -2.78 -3.90 9.19
CA GLU A 9 -2.25 -4.26 10.51
C GLU A 9 -1.32 -5.47 10.36
N SER A 10 0.00 -5.26 10.40
CA SER A 10 0.98 -6.30 10.08
C SER A 10 1.95 -6.51 11.24
N ASP A 11 2.17 -7.77 11.64
CA ASP A 11 3.27 -8.12 12.54
C ASP A 11 4.61 -8.29 11.79
N PHE A 12 4.59 -8.08 10.46
CA PHE A 12 5.75 -8.15 9.58
C PHE A 12 6.38 -6.77 9.40
N SER A 13 7.68 -6.74 9.09
CA SER A 13 8.31 -5.51 8.61
C SER A 13 7.62 -4.96 7.35
N LEU A 14 7.79 -3.66 7.08
CA LEU A 14 7.30 -3.02 5.85
C LEU A 14 7.76 -3.76 4.60
N SER A 15 9.05 -4.13 4.54
CA SER A 15 9.65 -4.86 3.41
C SER A 15 9.04 -6.25 3.19
N GLU A 16 8.74 -6.97 4.26
CA GLU A 16 8.11 -8.29 4.17
C GLU A 16 6.63 -8.17 3.80
N THR A 17 5.95 -7.14 4.28
CA THR A 17 4.58 -6.81 3.84
C THR A 17 4.58 -6.47 2.35
N ALA A 18 5.53 -5.67 1.86
CA ALA A 18 5.68 -5.37 0.44
C ALA A 18 5.87 -6.63 -0.42
N ARG A 19 6.69 -7.58 0.04
CA ARG A 19 6.88 -8.88 -0.65
C ARG A 19 5.60 -9.70 -0.71
N ARG A 20 4.81 -9.71 0.37
CA ARG A 20 3.52 -10.42 0.41
C ARG A 20 2.50 -9.80 -0.52
N ILE A 21 2.35 -8.47 -0.49
CA ILE A 21 1.48 -7.75 -1.41
C ILE A 21 1.92 -8.00 -2.86
N SER A 22 3.22 -7.93 -3.13
CA SER A 22 3.81 -8.24 -4.45
C SER A 22 3.40 -9.62 -4.95
N SER A 23 3.51 -10.65 -4.10
CA SER A 23 3.11 -12.01 -4.44
C SER A 23 1.61 -12.16 -4.69
N VAL A 24 0.77 -11.49 -3.91
CA VAL A 24 -0.70 -11.59 -4.04
C VAL A 24 -1.19 -10.87 -5.29
N LEU A 25 -0.65 -9.67 -5.56
CA LEU A 25 -1.09 -8.82 -6.67
C LEU A 25 -0.36 -9.14 -7.98
N GLY A 26 0.68 -9.98 -7.91
CA GLY A 26 1.58 -10.20 -9.03
C GLY A 26 2.21 -8.88 -9.49
N VAL A 27 2.61 -8.00 -8.58
CA VAL A 27 3.37 -6.77 -8.87
C VAL A 27 4.72 -6.86 -8.16
N GLU A 28 5.71 -6.07 -8.57
CA GLU A 28 6.96 -5.95 -7.82
C GLU A 28 6.97 -4.59 -7.13
N LEU A 29 6.67 -4.57 -5.83
CA LEU A 29 6.84 -3.39 -5.00
C LEU A 29 8.33 -3.21 -4.70
N VAL A 30 8.88 -2.10 -5.18
CA VAL A 30 10.28 -1.71 -4.97
C VAL A 30 10.35 -0.52 -4.02
N GLU A 31 11.44 -0.41 -3.27
CA GLU A 31 11.66 0.72 -2.37
C GLU A 31 11.59 2.04 -3.14
N GLU A 32 10.87 3.00 -2.59
CA GLU A 32 10.79 4.35 -3.14
C GLU A 32 12.04 5.13 -2.72
N LEU A 33 12.85 5.56 -3.70
CA LEU A 33 14.10 6.28 -3.47
C LEU A 33 14.13 7.69 -4.09
N THR A 34 13.04 8.15 -4.69
CA THR A 34 12.95 9.52 -5.25
C THR A 34 12.61 10.56 -4.19
N GLY A 35 12.20 10.13 -2.99
CA GLY A 35 11.80 11.00 -1.90
C GLY A 35 10.36 11.49 -2.05
N ARG A 36 9.54 10.88 -2.91
CA ARG A 36 8.15 11.29 -3.13
C ARG A 36 7.32 11.35 -1.84
N TYR A 37 7.61 10.46 -0.89
CA TYR A 37 6.88 10.35 0.37
C TYR A 37 7.68 10.85 1.58
N GLU A 38 8.82 11.50 1.34
CA GLU A 38 9.74 12.13 2.32
C GLU A 38 9.77 11.49 3.71
N GLU A 39 8.80 11.84 4.56
CA GLU A 39 8.65 11.43 5.96
C GLU A 39 8.28 9.94 6.16
N TYR A 40 7.89 9.24 5.09
CA TYR A 40 7.41 7.86 5.15
C TYR A 40 8.29 6.91 4.34
N PRO A 41 8.85 5.84 4.95
CA PRO A 41 9.44 4.75 4.19
C PRO A 41 8.35 4.12 3.32
N ALA A 42 8.66 3.93 2.03
CA ALA A 42 7.65 3.53 1.06
C ALA A 42 8.16 2.48 0.08
N PHE A 43 7.24 1.65 -0.40
CA PHE A 43 7.44 0.79 -1.56
C PHE A 43 6.40 1.12 -2.63
N VAL A 44 6.80 1.18 -3.90
CA VAL A 44 5.94 1.56 -5.01
C VAL A 44 5.97 0.54 -6.14
N ALA A 45 4.86 0.44 -6.87
CA ALA A 45 4.75 -0.34 -8.09
C ALA A 45 3.74 0.30 -9.04
N GLU A 46 3.95 0.10 -10.34
CA GLU A 46 2.95 0.42 -11.35
C GLU A 46 2.65 -0.82 -12.20
N ARG A 47 1.37 -1.24 -12.24
CA ARG A 47 0.94 -2.37 -13.06
C ARG A 47 -0.56 -2.28 -13.34
N PHE A 48 -1.01 -2.83 -14.46
CA PHE A 48 -2.44 -2.94 -14.84
C PHE A 48 -3.19 -1.60 -14.74
N GLY A 49 -2.53 -0.52 -15.18
CA GLY A 49 -3.10 0.83 -15.13
C GLY A 49 -3.28 1.40 -13.72
N ARG A 50 -2.50 0.96 -12.74
CA ARG A 50 -2.55 1.42 -11.35
C ARG A 50 -1.17 1.72 -10.82
N SER A 51 -1.12 2.72 -9.97
CA SER A 51 -0.02 2.98 -9.05
C SER A 51 -0.38 2.44 -7.67
N TYR A 52 0.54 1.71 -7.08
CA TYR A 52 0.48 1.18 -5.73
C TYR A 52 1.58 1.86 -4.92
N ALA A 53 1.23 2.36 -3.74
CA ALA A 53 2.20 2.88 -2.78
C ALA A 53 1.89 2.27 -1.40
N LEU A 54 2.82 1.47 -0.89
CA LEU A 54 2.79 0.96 0.47
C LEU A 54 3.65 1.87 1.36
N LEU A 55 3.00 2.56 2.29
CA LEU A 55 3.61 3.49 3.23
C LEU A 55 3.72 2.82 4.59
N GLY A 56 4.91 2.90 5.20
CA GLY A 56 5.11 2.57 6.60
C GLY A 56 4.61 3.68 7.54
N PRO A 57 4.76 3.51 8.86
CA PRO A 57 4.66 4.63 9.79
C PRO A 57 5.73 5.69 9.46
N PRO A 58 5.48 6.97 9.77
CA PRO A 58 6.47 8.01 9.60
C PRO A 58 7.71 7.71 10.46
N ASP A 59 8.87 8.22 10.04
CA ASP A 59 10.08 8.10 10.85
C ASP A 59 9.87 8.71 12.25
N PRO A 60 10.43 8.13 13.34
CA PRO A 60 10.15 8.58 14.70
C PRO A 60 10.47 10.06 14.98
N GLU A 61 11.39 10.65 14.21
CA GLU A 61 11.74 12.07 14.31
C GLU A 61 10.70 13.00 13.65
N HIS A 62 9.85 12.45 12.79
CA HIS A 62 8.79 13.12 12.05
C HIS A 62 7.39 12.71 12.54
N ASP A 63 7.28 11.73 13.45
CA ASP A 63 5.99 11.28 13.99
C ASP A 63 5.43 12.27 15.03
N ILE A 64 4.57 13.18 14.54
CA ILE A 64 3.88 14.18 15.38
C ILE A 64 2.55 13.67 15.97
N ARG A 65 2.23 12.38 15.82
CA ARG A 65 0.96 11.83 16.29
C ARG A 65 0.96 11.69 17.81
N ASP A 66 -0.18 12.03 18.44
CA ASP A 66 -0.38 11.81 19.88
C ASP A 66 -0.35 10.31 20.24
N GLU A 67 -0.85 9.47 19.34
CA GLU A 67 -0.85 8.01 19.43
C GLU A 67 -0.22 7.41 18.16
N PRO A 68 1.08 7.06 18.20
CA PRO A 68 1.75 6.37 17.09
C PRO A 68 1.05 5.05 16.79
N THR A 69 0.83 4.78 15.50
CA THR A 69 0.38 3.48 15.01
C THR A 69 1.45 2.87 14.12
N ASP A 70 1.58 1.54 14.20
CA ASP A 70 2.47 0.73 13.37
C ASP A 70 1.77 0.21 12.10
N ASP A 71 0.57 0.72 11.81
CA ASP A 71 -0.20 0.33 10.63
C ASP A 71 0.46 0.83 9.35
N PHE A 72 0.39 0.00 8.30
CA PHE A 72 0.81 0.40 6.96
C PHE A 72 -0.38 0.87 6.14
N CYS A 73 -0.15 1.80 5.22
CA CYS A 73 -1.16 2.27 4.28
C CYS A 73 -0.80 1.83 2.86
N LEU A 74 -1.67 1.05 2.22
CA LEU A 74 -1.58 0.75 0.79
C LEU A 74 -2.52 1.67 0.01
N SER A 75 -1.96 2.67 -0.64
CA SER A 75 -2.68 3.56 -1.55
C SER A 75 -2.71 2.98 -2.96
N VAL A 76 -3.91 2.93 -3.56
CA VAL A 76 -4.14 2.41 -4.91
C VAL A 76 -4.80 3.47 -5.75
N VAL A 77 -4.07 3.97 -6.75
CA VAL A 77 -4.51 5.08 -7.60
C VAL A 77 -4.55 4.62 -9.07
N PRO A 78 -5.65 4.89 -9.81
CA PRO A 78 -5.67 4.60 -11.23
C PRO A 78 -4.72 5.53 -11.99
N LEU A 79 -3.94 4.97 -12.91
CA LEU A 79 -3.13 5.74 -13.86
C LEU A 79 -4.03 6.31 -14.95
N THR A 80 -3.84 7.58 -15.27
CA THR A 80 -4.59 8.26 -16.33
C THR A 80 -4.34 7.61 -17.68
N GLY A 81 -5.40 7.39 -18.47
CA GLY A 81 -5.30 6.84 -19.82
C GLY A 81 -5.40 5.32 -19.92
N PHE A 82 -5.54 4.62 -18.79
CA PHE A 82 -5.77 3.17 -18.78
C PHE A 82 -7.26 2.84 -18.62
N SER A 83 -7.78 1.97 -19.49
CA SER A 83 -9.20 1.57 -19.57
C SER A 83 -9.42 0.11 -19.12
N GLU A 84 -8.55 -0.43 -18.28
CA GLU A 84 -8.79 -1.77 -17.72
C GLU A 84 -9.89 -1.74 -16.66
N LYS A 85 -10.64 -2.83 -16.57
CA LYS A 85 -11.66 -3.03 -15.55
C LYS A 85 -10.96 -3.07 -14.20
N ALA A 86 -10.91 -1.92 -13.56
CA ALA A 86 -10.24 -1.71 -12.31
C ALA A 86 -10.84 -2.65 -11.24
N SER A 87 -10.04 -3.59 -10.71
CA SER A 87 -10.40 -4.36 -9.51
C SER A 87 -10.84 -3.45 -8.37
N ASP A 88 -12.07 -3.60 -7.91
CA ASP A 88 -12.56 -2.75 -6.84
C ASP A 88 -11.80 -2.99 -5.52
N ALA A 89 -11.95 -2.07 -4.56
CA ALA A 89 -11.30 -2.16 -3.27
C ALA A 89 -11.65 -3.47 -2.51
N GLY A 90 -12.85 -4.03 -2.76
CA GLY A 90 -13.31 -5.28 -2.18
C GLY A 90 -12.56 -6.50 -2.72
N GLU A 91 -12.36 -6.60 -4.04
CA GLU A 91 -11.56 -7.66 -4.65
C GLU A 91 -10.14 -7.68 -4.10
N LEU A 92 -9.50 -6.51 -4.02
CA LEU A 92 -8.16 -6.38 -3.46
C LEU A 92 -8.11 -6.73 -1.98
N LEU A 93 -9.08 -6.27 -1.20
CA LEU A 93 -9.17 -6.62 0.22
C LEU A 93 -9.33 -8.13 0.44
N VAL A 94 -10.12 -8.83 -0.39
CA VAL A 94 -10.25 -10.28 -0.34
C VAL A 94 -8.93 -10.97 -0.69
N ALA A 95 -8.27 -10.55 -1.77
CA ALA A 95 -7.01 -11.12 -2.21
C ALA A 95 -5.90 -10.97 -1.15
N LEU A 96 -5.75 -9.76 -0.59
CA LEU A 96 -4.73 -9.47 0.42
C LEU A 96 -4.98 -10.25 1.72
N ARG A 97 -6.25 -10.39 2.13
CA ARG A 97 -6.62 -11.24 3.28
C ARG A 97 -6.34 -12.71 3.01
N ALA A 98 -6.60 -13.21 1.81
CA ALA A 98 -6.23 -14.57 1.42
C ALA A 98 -4.70 -14.79 1.43
N GLY A 99 -3.92 -13.73 1.19
CA GLY A 99 -2.47 -13.69 1.36
C GLY A 99 -1.98 -13.61 2.82
N GLY A 100 -2.90 -13.64 3.80
CA GLY A 100 -2.58 -13.62 5.23
C GLY A 100 -2.36 -12.23 5.83
N LEU A 101 -2.75 -11.15 5.14
CA LEU A 101 -2.67 -9.79 5.67
C LEU A 101 -3.97 -9.38 6.38
N ARG A 102 -3.88 -8.68 7.51
CA ARG A 102 -5.05 -8.06 8.14
C ARG A 102 -5.28 -6.70 7.51
N VAL A 103 -6.27 -6.62 6.61
CA VAL A 103 -6.53 -5.43 5.80
C VAL A 103 -7.94 -4.90 6.01
N LYS A 104 -8.09 -3.58 6.10
CA LYS A 104 -9.38 -2.86 6.14
C LYS A 104 -9.33 -1.65 5.21
N ILE A 105 -10.48 -1.21 4.71
CA ILE A 105 -10.57 0.03 3.92
C ILE A 105 -10.39 1.22 4.88
N ALA A 106 -9.55 2.19 4.52
CA ALA A 106 -9.44 3.44 5.26
C ALA A 106 -10.77 4.21 5.14
N GLN A 107 -11.30 4.70 6.27
CA GLN A 107 -12.57 5.44 6.32
C GLN A 107 -12.40 6.90 5.91
#